data_AF-A0A2S6HFY4-F1
#
_entry.id   AF-A0A2S6HFY4-F1
#
_cell.length_a   1.000
_cell.length_b   1.000
_cell.length_c   1.000
_cell.angle_alpha   90.00
_cell.angle_beta   90.00
_cell.angle_gamma   90.00
#
_symmetry.space_group_name_H-M   'P 1'
#
loop_
_entity.id
_entity.type
_entity.pdbx_description
1 polymer ?
#
loop_
_entity_poly.entity_id
_entity_poly.type
_entity_poly.pdbx_seq_one_letter_code
_entity_poly.pdbx_strand_id
1 'polypeptide(L)'
;MEKILKDIKQYNNTRALILPMVYFAFSIVALFCCNNGGNKYWTYFAGITLCLLAVTSIYYYNLDKSIEKGDCLSIGRNACRVYKKDKRKKYDSLKIILHDYKAEELKLIRVKLKVDKEKDKKYGLPAFLPMTISCSALIVALVSKDLGFEEFLSLKIYMLSVVLFVLVSYVILSLLYYNIDDYILFCIDESLEDKK
;
A
#
# COMPACT_ATOMS: atom_id res chain seq x y z
N MET A 1 -11.78 20.54 10.79
CA MET A 1 -11.77 19.37 9.90
C MET A 1 -11.50 19.70 8.42
N GLU A 2 -12.13 20.74 7.84
CA GLU A 2 -12.03 21.07 6.40
C GLU A 2 -10.60 21.23 5.85
N LYS A 3 -9.74 21.97 6.56
CA LYS A 3 -8.32 22.15 6.17
C LYS A 3 -7.56 20.82 6.10
N ILE A 4 -7.80 19.91 7.05
CA ILE A 4 -7.15 18.59 7.09
C ILE A 4 -7.58 17.75 5.88
N LEU A 5 -8.87 17.79 5.53
CA LEU A 5 -9.38 17.09 4.35
C LEU A 5 -8.79 17.64 3.06
N LYS A 6 -8.60 18.97 2.96
CA LYS A 6 -7.96 19.61 1.80
C LYS A 6 -6.50 19.16 1.66
N ASP A 7 -5.75 19.16 2.76
CA ASP A 7 -4.35 18.71 2.77
C ASP A 7 -4.23 17.23 2.38
N ILE A 8 -5.13 16.37 2.88
CA ILE A 8 -5.22 14.95 2.50
C ILE A 8 -5.52 14.78 1.02
N LYS A 9 -6.54 15.49 0.49
CA LYS A 9 -6.90 15.45 -0.94
C LYS A 9 -5.74 15.88 -1.82
N GLN A 10 -5.04 16.98 -1.47
CA GLN A 10 -3.89 17.45 -2.23
C GLN A 10 -2.74 16.44 -2.22
N TYR A 11 -2.44 15.86 -1.06
CA TYR A 11 -1.41 14.84 -0.92
C TYR A 11 -1.72 13.58 -1.76
N ASN A 12 -2.98 13.12 -1.71
CA ASN A 12 -3.41 11.94 -2.46
C ASN A 12 -3.50 12.21 -3.96
N ASN A 13 -4.08 13.32 -4.41
CA ASN A 13 -4.16 13.68 -5.84
C ASN A 13 -2.79 13.73 -6.50
N THR A 14 -1.81 14.32 -5.81
CA THR A 14 -0.43 14.38 -6.31
C THR A 14 0.13 12.98 -6.54
N ARG A 15 -0.13 12.04 -5.64
CA ARG A 15 0.36 10.66 -5.72
C ARG A 15 -0.45 9.77 -6.68
N ALA A 16 -1.77 9.96 -6.71
CA ALA A 16 -2.69 9.29 -7.60
C ALA A 16 -2.44 9.67 -9.07
N LEU A 17 -1.83 10.83 -9.32
CA LEU A 17 -1.42 11.25 -10.65
C LEU A 17 0.00 10.77 -10.99
N ILE A 18 0.97 11.04 -10.12
CA ILE A 18 2.39 10.75 -10.41
C ILE A 18 2.66 9.24 -10.51
N LEU A 19 2.18 8.45 -9.56
CA LEU A 19 2.59 7.05 -9.47
C LEU A 19 2.04 6.20 -10.64
N PRO A 20 0.75 6.32 -11.02
CA PRO A 20 0.22 5.73 -12.25
C PRO A 20 0.94 6.22 -13.51
N MET A 21 1.22 7.52 -13.64
CA MET A 21 1.95 8.03 -14.81
C MET A 21 3.34 7.43 -14.95
N VAL A 22 4.05 7.24 -13.83
CA VAL A 22 5.37 6.57 -13.83
C VAL A 22 5.25 5.12 -14.28
N TYR A 23 4.28 4.36 -13.75
CA TYR A 23 4.08 2.98 -14.19
C TYR A 23 3.70 2.90 -15.66
N PHE A 24 2.82 3.77 -16.14
CA PHE A 24 2.43 3.86 -17.54
C PHE A 24 3.63 4.18 -18.45
N ALA A 25 4.45 5.16 -18.08
CA ALA A 25 5.67 5.51 -18.82
C ALA A 25 6.65 4.32 -18.89
N PHE A 26 6.87 3.62 -17.76
CA PHE A 26 7.70 2.42 -17.76
C PHE A 26 7.12 1.30 -18.61
N SER A 27 5.81 1.10 -18.62
CA SER A 27 5.16 0.13 -19.51
C SER A 27 5.38 0.46 -20.98
N ILE A 28 5.27 1.74 -21.38
CA ILE A 28 5.51 2.17 -22.77
C ILE A 28 6.98 1.94 -23.16
N VAL A 29 7.92 2.36 -22.31
CA VAL A 29 9.36 2.17 -22.57
C VAL A 29 9.68 0.68 -22.71
N ALA A 30 9.10 -0.16 -21.85
CA ALA A 30 9.26 -1.60 -21.91
C ALA A 30 8.74 -2.18 -23.23
N LEU A 31 7.53 -1.79 -23.65
CA LEU A 31 6.94 -2.24 -24.91
C LEU A 31 7.73 -1.77 -26.14
N PHE A 32 8.30 -0.56 -26.09
CA PHE A 32 9.19 -0.07 -27.16
C PHE A 32 10.47 -0.91 -27.26
N CYS A 33 11.06 -1.26 -26.11
CA CYS A 33 12.23 -2.15 -26.05
C CYS A 33 11.91 -3.59 -26.50
N CYS A 34 10.69 -4.10 -26.28
CA CYS A 34 10.24 -5.38 -26.86
C CYS A 34 10.30 -5.35 -28.39
N ASN A 35 9.75 -4.30 -28.98
CA ASN A 35 9.56 -4.20 -30.43
C ASN A 35 10.89 -4.10 -31.19
N ASN A 36 11.93 -3.56 -30.55
CA ASN A 36 13.24 -3.35 -31.16
C ASN A 36 14.29 -4.43 -30.82
N GLY A 37 14.06 -5.27 -29.80
CA GLY A 37 15.10 -6.17 -29.26
C GLY A 37 14.76 -7.65 -29.19
N GLY A 38 13.53 -8.07 -29.57
CA GLY A 38 13.10 -9.48 -29.54
C GLY A 38 13.11 -10.15 -28.15
N ASN A 39 13.40 -9.39 -27.10
CA ASN A 39 13.70 -9.92 -25.79
C ASN A 39 12.42 -10.01 -24.93
N LYS A 40 12.02 -11.25 -24.62
CA LYS A 40 10.82 -11.58 -23.85
C LYS A 40 10.80 -10.96 -22.44
N TYR A 41 11.95 -10.60 -21.86
CA TYR A 41 12.04 -9.95 -20.55
C TYR A 41 11.30 -8.61 -20.51
N TRP A 42 11.39 -7.82 -21.57
CA TRP A 42 10.69 -6.54 -21.65
C TRP A 42 9.17 -6.69 -21.67
N THR A 43 8.66 -7.81 -22.21
CA THR A 43 7.22 -8.08 -22.26
C THR A 43 6.70 -8.40 -20.86
N TYR A 44 7.46 -9.18 -20.08
CA TYR A 44 7.13 -9.45 -18.68
C TYR A 44 7.21 -8.19 -17.82
N PHE A 45 8.24 -7.34 -18.03
CA PHE A 45 8.36 -6.05 -17.34
C PHE A 45 7.18 -5.12 -17.65
N ALA A 46 6.76 -5.04 -18.93
CA ALA A 46 5.58 -4.30 -19.35
C ALA A 46 4.31 -4.82 -18.66
N GLY A 47 4.13 -6.15 -18.62
CA GLY A 47 2.98 -6.77 -17.93
C GLY A 47 2.94 -6.45 -16.43
N ILE A 48 4.08 -6.53 -15.74
CA ILE A 48 4.18 -6.21 -14.30
C ILE A 48 3.85 -4.73 -14.05
N THR A 49 4.43 -3.83 -14.84
CA THR A 49 4.19 -2.38 -14.69
C THR A 49 2.73 -2.00 -14.99
N LEU A 50 2.09 -2.63 -15.97
CA LEU A 50 0.65 -2.46 -16.23
C LEU A 50 -0.22 -3.02 -15.09
N CYS A 51 0.14 -4.16 -14.51
CA CYS A 51 -0.55 -4.67 -13.31
C CYS A 51 -0.42 -3.70 -12.13
N LEU A 52 0.79 -3.17 -11.88
CA LEU A 52 1.01 -2.18 -10.82
C LEU A 52 0.23 -0.88 -11.08
N LEU A 53 0.14 -0.43 -12.33
CA LEU A 53 -0.69 0.69 -12.75
C LEU A 53 -2.17 0.46 -12.38
N ALA A 54 -2.72 -0.70 -12.76
CA ALA A 54 -4.12 -1.03 -12.47
C ALA A 54 -4.39 -1.09 -10.96
N VAL A 55 -3.55 -1.82 -10.21
CA VAL A 55 -3.69 -1.96 -8.76
C VAL A 55 -3.58 -0.63 -8.04
N THR A 56 -2.61 0.22 -8.41
CA THR A 56 -2.45 1.53 -7.78
C THR A 56 -3.58 2.50 -8.13
N SER A 57 -4.10 2.46 -9.36
CA SER A 57 -5.26 3.26 -9.76
C SER A 57 -6.52 2.85 -8.98
N ILE A 58 -6.79 1.56 -8.85
CA ILE A 58 -7.91 1.03 -8.05
C ILE A 58 -7.74 1.40 -6.57
N TYR A 59 -6.52 1.33 -6.03
CA TYR A 59 -6.23 1.71 -4.66
C TYR A 59 -6.60 3.18 -4.40
N TYR A 60 -6.14 4.12 -5.23
CA TYR A 60 -6.44 5.54 -5.05
C TYR A 60 -7.92 5.85 -5.25
N TYR A 61 -8.59 5.19 -6.21
CA TYR A 61 -10.05 5.32 -6.37
C TYR A 61 -10.81 4.90 -5.11
N ASN A 62 -10.47 3.75 -4.52
CA ASN A 62 -11.09 3.28 -3.29
C ASN A 62 -10.76 4.18 -2.10
N LEU A 63 -9.55 4.75 -2.06
CA LEU A 63 -9.12 5.71 -1.05
C LEU A 63 -9.98 6.98 -1.10
N ASP A 64 -10.17 7.57 -2.27
CA ASP A 64 -11.00 8.77 -2.44
C ASP A 64 -12.45 8.50 -2.01
N LYS A 65 -13.02 7.36 -2.45
CA LYS A 65 -14.36 6.94 -2.03
C LYS A 65 -14.49 6.76 -0.51
N SER A 66 -13.45 6.27 0.16
CA SER A 66 -13.46 6.14 1.63
C SER A 66 -13.41 7.49 2.35
N ILE A 67 -12.70 8.47 1.78
CA ILE A 67 -12.63 9.83 2.32
C ILE A 67 -13.96 10.55 2.10
N GLU A 68 -14.58 10.40 0.92
CA GLU A 68 -15.91 10.95 0.62
C GLU A 68 -16.99 10.41 1.54
N LYS A 69 -16.89 9.12 1.93
CA LYS A 69 -17.79 8.49 2.88
C LYS A 69 -17.58 8.94 4.33
N GLY A 70 -16.56 9.75 4.63
CA GLY A 70 -16.28 10.18 5.99
C GLY A 70 -15.76 9.04 6.90
N ASP A 71 -15.03 8.06 6.35
CA ASP A 71 -14.45 6.99 7.17
C ASP A 71 -13.34 7.55 8.07
N CYS A 72 -13.63 7.64 9.37
CA CYS A 72 -12.74 8.15 10.41
C CYS A 72 -11.35 7.52 10.34
N LEU A 73 -11.27 6.20 10.14
CA LEU A 73 -10.00 5.49 10.11
C LEU A 73 -9.22 5.82 8.86
N SER A 74 -9.88 5.90 7.71
CA SER A 74 -9.22 6.28 6.46
C SER A 74 -8.68 7.71 6.55
N ILE A 75 -9.50 8.64 7.05
CA ILE A 75 -9.11 10.04 7.22
C ILE A 75 -7.96 10.16 8.23
N GLY A 76 -8.04 9.49 9.39
CA GLY A 76 -7.01 9.50 10.43
C GLY A 76 -5.68 8.90 9.97
N ARG A 77 -5.71 7.77 9.25
CA ARG A 77 -4.51 7.16 8.66
C ARG A 77 -3.86 8.09 7.63
N ASN A 78 -4.66 8.77 6.80
CA ASN A 78 -4.14 9.70 5.83
C ASN A 78 -3.58 10.99 6.46
N ALA A 79 -4.25 11.55 7.47
CA ALA A 79 -3.72 12.67 8.25
C ALA A 79 -2.35 12.32 8.85
N CYS A 80 -2.21 11.11 9.40
CA CYS A 80 -0.93 10.60 9.89
C CYS A 80 0.18 10.57 8.82
N ARG A 81 -0.17 10.26 7.56
CA ARG A 81 0.78 10.23 6.44
C ARG A 81 1.19 11.61 5.99
N VAL A 82 0.22 12.52 5.86
CA VAL A 82 0.45 13.92 5.46
C VAL A 82 1.39 14.58 6.45
N TYR A 83 1.09 14.47 7.74
CA TYR A 83 1.84 15.12 8.81
C TYR A 83 2.93 14.22 9.43
N LYS A 84 3.41 13.20 8.70
CA LYS A 84 4.38 12.21 9.23
C LYS A 84 5.65 12.83 9.84
N LYS A 85 6.07 14.01 9.36
CA LYS A 85 7.27 14.72 9.82
C LYS A 85 7.00 15.62 11.03
N ASP A 86 5.78 16.09 11.20
CA ASP A 86 5.39 17.07 12.22
C ASP A 86 4.49 16.39 13.25
N LYS A 87 5.10 15.88 14.33
CA LYS A 87 4.38 15.14 15.37
C LYS A 87 3.25 15.95 16.01
N ARG A 88 3.43 17.27 16.14
CA ARG A 88 2.42 18.15 16.73
C ARG A 88 1.22 18.29 15.80
N LYS A 89 1.44 18.63 14.52
CA LYS A 89 0.33 18.68 13.55
C LYS A 89 -0.35 17.33 13.36
N LYS A 90 0.42 16.23 13.40
CA LYS A 90 -0.10 14.87 13.35
C LYS A 90 -1.11 14.64 14.49
N TYR A 91 -0.70 14.93 15.71
CA TYR A 91 -1.54 14.82 16.90
C TYR A 91 -2.78 15.73 16.84
N ASP A 92 -2.57 17.03 16.60
CA ASP A 92 -3.64 18.03 16.56
C ASP A 92 -4.68 17.68 15.49
N SER A 93 -4.23 17.18 14.34
CA SER A 93 -5.12 16.74 13.27
C SER A 93 -5.99 15.56 13.68
N LEU A 94 -5.43 14.58 14.42
CA LEU A 94 -6.21 13.46 14.94
C LEU A 94 -7.19 13.89 16.02
N LYS A 95 -6.79 14.74 16.97
CA LYS A 95 -7.71 15.30 17.98
C LYS A 95 -8.90 15.98 17.29
N ILE A 96 -8.66 16.81 16.29
CA ILE A 96 -9.73 17.47 15.52
C ILE A 96 -10.62 16.45 14.80
N ILE A 97 -10.04 15.41 14.18
CA ILE A 97 -10.82 14.38 13.49
C ILE A 97 -11.70 13.61 14.49
N LEU A 98 -11.12 13.12 15.58
CA LEU A 98 -11.79 12.28 16.57
C LEU A 98 -12.83 13.05 17.38
N HIS A 99 -12.63 14.35 17.59
CA HIS A 99 -13.57 15.22 18.28
C HIS A 99 -14.97 15.19 17.63
N ASP A 100 -15.04 15.15 16.31
CA ASP A 100 -16.30 15.21 15.54
C ASP A 100 -17.09 13.90 15.57
N TYR A 101 -16.52 12.80 16.09
CA TYR A 101 -17.20 11.50 16.24
C TYR A 101 -17.76 11.30 17.65
N LYS A 102 -18.89 10.59 17.74
CA LYS A 102 -19.50 10.26 19.03
C LYS A 102 -18.65 9.24 19.80
N ALA A 103 -18.72 9.26 21.13
CA ALA A 103 -17.97 8.32 21.97
C ALA A 103 -18.26 6.84 21.62
N GLU A 104 -19.52 6.51 21.29
CA GLU A 104 -19.89 5.14 20.88
C GLU A 104 -19.27 4.73 19.53
N GLU A 105 -19.19 5.66 18.58
CA GLU A 105 -18.52 5.41 17.28
C GLU A 105 -17.02 5.21 17.49
N LEU A 106 -16.39 6.01 18.35
CA LEU A 106 -14.99 5.87 18.71
C LEU A 106 -14.70 4.52 19.42
N LYS A 107 -15.59 4.05 20.29
CA LYS A 107 -15.48 2.72 20.92
C LYS A 107 -15.55 1.60 19.87
N LEU A 108 -16.47 1.70 18.90
CA LEU A 108 -16.56 0.73 17.80
C LEU A 108 -15.29 0.71 16.95
N ILE A 109 -14.78 1.89 16.60
CA ILE A 109 -13.53 2.04 15.85
C ILE A 109 -12.35 1.44 16.62
N ARG A 110 -12.26 1.69 17.93
CA ARG A 110 -11.23 1.13 18.81
C ARG A 110 -11.24 -0.40 18.80
N VAL A 111 -12.41 -1.01 18.95
CA VAL A 111 -12.56 -2.47 18.92
C VAL A 111 -12.13 -3.03 17.57
N LYS A 112 -12.61 -2.41 16.47
CA LYS A 112 -12.25 -2.82 15.12
C LYS A 112 -10.74 -2.79 14.90
N LEU A 113 -10.06 -1.69 15.29
CA LEU A 113 -8.61 -1.59 15.17
C LEU A 113 -7.87 -2.67 15.97
N LYS A 114 -8.32 -2.98 17.19
CA LYS A 114 -7.71 -4.05 17.99
C LYS A 114 -7.86 -5.42 17.33
N VAL A 115 -9.04 -5.72 16.79
CA VAL A 115 -9.31 -6.97 16.07
C VAL A 115 -8.48 -7.07 14.79
N ASP A 116 -8.41 -6.00 14.01
CA ASP A 116 -7.62 -5.95 12.78
C ASP A 116 -6.13 -6.16 13.09
N LYS A 117 -5.61 -5.55 14.17
CA LYS A 117 -4.24 -5.77 14.64
C LYS A 117 -3.96 -7.22 15.08
N GLU A 118 -4.88 -7.85 15.79
CA GLU A 118 -4.73 -9.26 16.17
C GLU A 118 -4.74 -10.17 14.95
N LYS A 119 -5.61 -9.89 13.97
CA LYS A 119 -5.61 -10.61 12.69
C LYS A 119 -4.31 -10.41 11.93
N ASP A 120 -3.80 -9.18 11.82
CA ASP A 120 -2.53 -8.90 11.15
C ASP A 120 -1.35 -9.57 11.85
N LYS A 121 -1.36 -9.63 13.19
CA LYS A 121 -0.33 -10.37 13.95
C LYS A 121 -0.40 -11.88 13.69
N LYS A 122 -1.61 -12.43 13.58
CA LYS A 122 -1.85 -13.87 13.44
C LYS A 122 -1.71 -14.37 11.99
N TYR A 123 -2.06 -13.54 11.02
CA TYR A 123 -2.17 -13.92 9.60
C TYR A 123 -1.34 -13.05 8.65
N GLY A 124 -0.90 -11.86 9.06
CA GLY A 124 -0.15 -10.93 8.21
C GLY A 124 1.19 -11.48 7.75
N LEU A 125 2.23 -11.48 8.57
CA LEU A 125 3.51 -12.10 8.16
C LEU A 125 3.38 -13.61 7.83
N PRO A 126 2.63 -14.41 8.62
CA PRO A 126 2.58 -15.87 8.45
C PRO A 126 1.82 -16.38 7.23
N ALA A 127 0.82 -15.66 6.68
CA ALA A 127 0.11 -16.11 5.47
C ALA A 127 0.79 -15.64 4.17
N PHE A 128 1.58 -14.56 4.26
CA PHE A 128 2.27 -13.99 3.10
C PHE A 128 3.53 -14.76 2.71
N LEU A 129 4.27 -15.26 3.70
CA LEU A 129 5.47 -16.09 3.47
C LEU A 129 5.17 -17.34 2.64
N PRO A 130 4.15 -18.16 2.95
CA PRO A 130 3.77 -19.32 2.14
C PRO A 130 3.31 -18.92 0.74
N MET A 131 2.46 -17.89 0.61
CA MET A 131 1.94 -17.47 -0.70
C MET A 131 3.07 -16.98 -1.63
N THR A 132 4.05 -16.26 -1.08
CA THR A 132 5.21 -15.78 -1.84
C THR A 132 6.19 -16.89 -2.18
N ILE A 133 6.43 -17.84 -1.27
CA ILE A 133 7.18 -19.06 -1.57
C ILE A 133 6.48 -19.88 -2.67
N SER A 134 5.16 -20.03 -2.60
CA SER A 134 4.37 -20.76 -3.60
C SER A 134 4.38 -20.06 -4.96
N CYS A 135 4.22 -18.74 -5.04
CA CYS A 135 4.37 -17.99 -6.27
C CYS A 135 5.78 -18.11 -6.87
N SER A 136 6.81 -18.06 -6.02
CA SER A 136 8.20 -18.27 -6.44
C SER A 136 8.40 -19.68 -7.02
N ALA A 137 7.85 -20.70 -6.36
CA ALA A 137 7.94 -22.09 -6.81
C ALA A 137 7.18 -22.34 -8.12
N LEU A 138 5.97 -21.77 -8.27
CA LEU A 138 5.18 -21.84 -9.51
C LEU A 138 5.91 -21.19 -10.68
N ILE A 139 6.52 -20.04 -10.45
CA ILE A 139 7.33 -19.34 -11.46
C ILE A 139 8.55 -20.18 -11.84
N VAL A 140 9.28 -20.74 -10.86
CA VAL A 140 10.42 -21.65 -11.12
C VAL A 140 9.99 -22.89 -11.90
N ALA A 141 8.79 -23.41 -11.65
CA ALA A 141 8.24 -24.56 -12.35
C ALA A 141 7.75 -24.24 -13.78
N LEU A 142 7.29 -23.01 -14.04
CA LEU A 142 6.82 -22.54 -15.35
C LEU A 142 7.96 -22.17 -16.31
N VAL A 143 9.18 -22.01 -15.82
CA VAL A 143 10.36 -21.82 -16.67
C VAL A 143 10.73 -23.17 -17.31
N SER A 144 10.41 -23.30 -18.60
CA SER A 144 10.65 -24.52 -19.40
C SER A 144 12.11 -24.99 -19.37
N LYS A 145 12.31 -26.31 -19.46
CA LYS A 145 13.61 -27.00 -19.49
C LYS A 145 14.47 -26.70 -20.73
N ASP A 146 13.94 -25.97 -21.71
CA ASP A 146 14.56 -25.78 -23.03
C ASP A 146 15.37 -24.47 -23.18
N LEU A 147 15.59 -23.72 -22.09
CA LEU A 147 16.39 -22.48 -22.12
C LEU A 147 17.88 -22.77 -21.91
N GLY A 148 18.74 -22.17 -22.75
CA GLY A 148 20.20 -22.24 -22.59
C GLY A 148 20.66 -21.68 -21.23
N PHE A 149 21.78 -22.19 -20.71
CA PHE A 149 22.25 -21.94 -19.33
C PHE A 149 22.36 -20.45 -18.95
N GLU A 150 22.75 -19.58 -19.89
CA GLU A 150 22.83 -18.13 -19.65
C GLU A 150 21.46 -17.43 -19.61
N GLU A 151 20.54 -17.80 -20.50
CA GLU A 151 19.17 -17.28 -20.49
C GLU A 151 18.42 -17.75 -19.23
N PHE A 152 18.72 -18.97 -18.77
CA PHE A 152 18.19 -19.52 -17.53
C PHE A 152 18.65 -18.73 -16.28
N LEU A 153 19.92 -18.33 -16.23
CA LEU A 153 20.46 -17.57 -15.10
C LEU A 153 19.89 -16.14 -15.06
N SER A 154 19.79 -15.49 -16.23
CA SER A 154 19.19 -14.16 -16.41
C SER A 154 17.73 -14.14 -15.97
N LEU A 155 16.91 -15.10 -16.39
CA LEU A 155 15.49 -15.19 -16.03
C LEU A 155 15.28 -15.46 -14.54
N LYS A 156 16.10 -16.33 -13.93
CA LYS A 156 16.03 -16.59 -12.49
C LYS A 156 16.36 -15.35 -11.67
N ILE A 157 17.43 -14.64 -12.01
CA ILE A 157 17.83 -13.40 -11.32
C ILE A 157 16.75 -12.33 -11.49
N TYR A 158 16.21 -12.19 -12.71
CA TYR A 158 15.14 -11.24 -13.00
C TYR A 158 13.85 -11.55 -12.23
N MET A 159 13.34 -12.78 -12.28
CA MET A 159 12.13 -13.18 -11.55
C MET A 159 12.32 -13.10 -10.04
N LEU A 160 13.50 -13.49 -9.53
CA LEU A 160 13.84 -13.34 -8.11
C LEU A 160 13.85 -11.87 -7.70
N SER A 161 14.37 -10.98 -8.55
CA SER A 161 14.41 -9.53 -8.27
C SER A 161 13.02 -8.87 -8.36
N VAL A 162 12.13 -9.31 -9.24
CA VAL A 162 10.71 -8.88 -9.27
C VAL A 162 9.97 -9.37 -8.03
N VAL A 163 10.13 -10.64 -7.66
CA VAL A 163 9.51 -11.21 -6.46
C VAL A 163 10.03 -10.51 -5.20
N LEU A 164 11.35 -10.28 -5.10
CA LEU A 164 11.97 -9.49 -4.03
C LEU A 164 11.45 -8.05 -4.03
N PHE A 165 11.29 -7.40 -5.19
CA PHE A 165 10.76 -6.04 -5.27
C PHE A 165 9.30 -5.97 -4.80
N VAL A 166 8.46 -6.93 -5.20
CA VAL A 166 7.06 -7.03 -4.74
C VAL A 166 7.03 -7.34 -3.24
N LEU A 167 7.82 -8.29 -2.77
CA LEU A 167 7.96 -8.64 -1.36
C LEU A 167 8.41 -7.44 -0.51
N VAL A 168 9.46 -6.75 -0.92
CA VAL A 168 9.99 -5.57 -0.22
C VAL A 168 8.97 -4.44 -0.25
N SER A 169 8.33 -4.19 -1.39
CA SER A 169 7.28 -3.16 -1.51
C SER A 169 6.09 -3.47 -0.60
N TYR A 170 5.69 -4.73 -0.46
CA TYR A 170 4.53 -5.14 0.32
C TYR A 170 4.82 -5.23 1.82
N VAL A 171 6.00 -5.74 2.21
CA VAL A 171 6.47 -5.79 3.60
C VAL A 171 6.73 -4.39 4.14
N ILE A 172 7.34 -3.50 3.34
CA ILE A 172 7.51 -2.09 3.71
C ILE A 172 6.15 -1.39 3.83
N LEU A 173 5.18 -1.70 2.95
CA LEU A 173 3.83 -1.17 3.08
C LEU A 173 3.22 -1.57 4.43
N SER A 174 3.18 -2.86 4.76
CA SER A 174 2.60 -3.36 6.02
C SER A 174 3.31 -2.81 7.27
N LEU A 175 4.64 -2.67 7.25
CA LEU A 175 5.41 -2.04 8.34
C LEU A 175 5.11 -0.53 8.48
N LEU A 176 4.82 0.17 7.38
CA LEU A 176 4.41 1.58 7.41
C LEU A 176 3.00 1.77 8.02
N TYR A 177 2.11 0.78 7.93
CA TYR A 177 0.78 0.83 8.53
C TYR A 177 0.80 0.55 10.04
N TYR A 178 1.67 -0.35 10.53
CA TYR A 178 1.66 -0.82 11.91
C TYR A 178 1.86 0.32 12.94
N ASN A 179 2.75 1.26 12.65
CA ASN A 179 3.04 2.40 13.54
C ASN A 179 1.96 3.50 13.49
N ILE A 180 1.13 3.52 12.45
CA ILE A 180 0.06 4.52 12.31
C ILE A 180 -1.15 4.11 13.14
N ASP A 181 -1.53 2.83 13.09
CA ASP A 181 -2.72 2.34 13.79
C ASP A 181 -2.54 2.37 15.31
N ASP A 182 -1.34 2.06 15.82
CA ASP A 182 -1.01 2.22 17.24
C ASP A 182 -1.16 3.67 17.72
N TYR A 183 -0.69 4.60 16.90
CA TYR A 183 -0.78 6.02 17.21
C TYR A 183 -2.22 6.53 17.18
N ILE A 184 -3.04 6.05 16.23
CA ILE A 184 -4.47 6.37 16.19
C ILE A 184 -5.18 5.78 17.41
N LEU A 185 -4.84 4.55 17.81
CA LEU A 185 -5.42 3.90 18.99
C LEU A 185 -5.13 4.69 20.27
N PHE A 186 -3.88 5.16 20.41
CA PHE A 186 -3.49 6.07 21.48
C PHE A 186 -4.35 7.34 21.50
N CYS A 187 -4.53 8.00 20.35
CA CYS A 187 -5.33 9.23 20.27
C CYS A 187 -6.83 8.98 20.53
N ILE A 188 -7.36 7.82 20.14
CA ILE A 188 -8.73 7.41 20.44
C ILE A 188 -8.92 7.20 21.94
N ASP A 189 -7.99 6.51 22.59
CA ASP A 189 -8.05 6.24 24.04
C ASP A 189 -8.06 7.56 24.82
N GLU A 190 -7.19 8.50 24.45
CA GLU A 190 -7.17 9.84 25.04
C GLU A 190 -8.47 10.62 24.77
N SER A 191 -8.97 10.59 23.53
CA SER A 191 -10.23 11.30 23.18
C SER A 191 -11.46 10.71 23.86
N LEU A 192 -11.43 9.42 24.23
CA LEU A 192 -12.49 8.78 25.01
C LEU A 192 -12.40 9.13 26.49
N GLU A 193 -11.20 9.40 27.03
CA GLU A 193 -11.03 9.90 28.39
C GLU A 193 -11.54 11.34 28.53
N ASP A 194 -11.24 12.20 27.56
CA ASP A 194 -11.74 13.59 27.51
C ASP A 194 -13.28 13.70 27.43
N LYS A 195 -13.97 12.64 27.01
CA LYS A 195 -15.42 12.58 26.79
C LYS A 195 -16.19 11.86 27.91
N LYS A 196 -15.51 11.41 28.97
CA LYS A 196 -16.13 10.84 30.17
C LYS A 196 -16.56 11.93 31.13
#